data_AF-A0A7X9HPA2-F1
#
_entry.id   AF-A0A7X9HPA2-F1
#
_cell.length_a   1.000
_cell.length_b   1.000
_cell.length_c   1.000
_cell.angle_alpha   90.00
_cell.angle_beta   90.00
_cell.angle_gamma   90.00
#
_symmetry.space_group_name_H-M   'P 1'
#
loop_
_entity.id
_entity.type
_entity.pdbx_description
1 polymer ?
#
loop_
_entity_poly.entity_id
_entity_poly.type
_entity_poly.pdbx_seq_one_letter_code
_entity_poly.pdbx_strand_id
1 'polypeptide(L)'
;MKNINKTILLILFGPIILFSKNYKGAEYRTYESFLYGRFEVSLKSAGKEGMLASFFTYHELGSGGTSEWNEIDIEIMGRYNNSVQFNTITPGQTNHVRSHFVNFDPSTDFHTYAFEWTPNYVAWFIDGEEVYRQTGDHIKTLNRSQKIMMNVWNPAAVNWAGVWSDDILPAFSFYDWVAYYSYKPGSGNYGTGNNFQFQWKDDFDSYDITRWAKATHTWDGNDCDFIRENAVFDNGKLILCLTDAVNLGFTDKKPPVLLYARGSENKIRAFFSEQLEKLSSENLDNYLIPGVTISKAELLSDLRTVELTVASLSPDLSPNLIIKGGIKDRAPVPN
;
A
#
# COMPACT_ATOMS: atom_id res chain seq x y z
N MET A 1 -42.15 55.54 19.99
CA MET A 1 -42.42 54.19 19.46
C MET A 1 -41.39 53.83 18.39
N LYS A 2 -40.47 52.92 18.70
CA LYS A 2 -39.86 51.97 17.75
C LYS A 2 -39.08 50.94 18.59
N ASN A 3 -39.77 49.86 18.95
CA ASN A 3 -39.16 48.69 19.61
C ASN A 3 -38.27 48.00 18.60
N ILE A 4 -36.97 47.95 18.87
CA ILE A 4 -36.03 47.10 18.14
C ILE A 4 -36.14 45.71 18.78
N ASN A 5 -36.87 44.82 18.13
CA ASN A 5 -36.86 43.39 18.48
C ASN A 5 -35.47 42.84 18.16
N LYS A 6 -34.70 42.55 19.21
CA LYS A 6 -33.48 41.73 19.09
C LYS A 6 -33.90 40.27 18.95
N THR A 7 -33.95 39.77 17.72
CA THR A 7 -34.04 38.34 17.46
C THR A 7 -32.70 37.71 17.87
N ILE A 8 -32.68 37.00 18.99
CA ILE A 8 -31.55 36.15 19.39
C ILE A 8 -31.66 34.86 18.57
N LEU A 9 -30.76 34.70 17.59
CA LEU A 9 -30.61 33.44 16.87
C LEU A 9 -29.81 32.47 17.76
N LEU A 10 -30.49 31.54 18.43
CA LEU A 10 -29.84 30.41 19.09
C LEU A 10 -29.39 29.41 18.01
N ILE A 11 -28.10 29.38 17.71
CA ILE A 11 -27.50 28.31 16.91
C ILE A 11 -27.24 27.14 17.86
N LEU A 12 -28.12 26.14 17.83
CA LEU A 12 -27.92 24.85 18.49
C LEU A 12 -26.87 24.08 17.69
N PHE A 13 -25.62 24.04 18.19
CA PHE A 13 -24.64 23.05 17.76
C PHE A 13 -25.05 21.69 18.32
N GLY A 14 -25.75 20.89 17.51
CA GLY A 14 -25.86 19.47 17.77
C GLY A 14 -24.47 18.82 17.64
N PRO A 15 -24.09 17.86 18.48
CA PRO A 15 -22.83 17.15 18.33
C PRO A 15 -22.81 16.47 16.96
N ILE A 16 -21.89 16.89 16.10
CA ILE A 16 -21.54 16.14 14.89
C ILE A 16 -20.82 14.89 15.40
N ILE A 17 -21.51 13.76 15.42
CA ILE A 17 -20.90 12.46 15.69
C ILE A 17 -20.13 12.08 14.43
N LEU A 18 -18.84 12.42 14.40
CA LEU A 18 -17.90 11.86 13.43
C LEU A 18 -17.66 10.41 13.86
N PHE A 19 -18.19 9.46 13.09
CA PHE A 19 -17.87 8.04 13.28
C PHE A 19 -16.45 7.79 12.78
N SER A 20 -15.52 7.64 13.72
CA SER A 20 -14.19 7.08 13.46
C SER A 20 -14.34 5.70 12.82
N LYS A 21 -13.62 5.46 11.72
CA LYS A 21 -13.57 4.15 11.05
C LYS A 21 -12.84 3.13 11.92
N ASN A 22 -13.16 1.85 11.74
CA ASN A 22 -12.63 0.76 12.55
C ASN A 22 -11.14 0.49 12.32
N TYR A 23 -10.65 0.86 11.13
CA TYR A 23 -9.27 0.65 10.71
C TYR A 23 -8.52 1.97 10.65
N LYS A 24 -7.21 1.91 10.90
CA LYS A 24 -6.32 3.05 10.90
C LYS A 24 -5.21 2.84 9.88
N GLY A 25 -5.16 3.70 8.87
CA GLY A 25 -4.10 3.71 7.86
C GLY A 25 -3.13 4.85 8.08
N ALA A 26 -2.28 5.10 7.09
CA ALA A 26 -1.38 6.24 7.10
C ALA A 26 -1.19 6.82 5.70
N GLU A 27 -1.02 8.14 5.67
CA GLU A 27 -0.48 8.87 4.52
C GLU A 27 0.60 9.84 4.99
N TYR A 28 1.66 9.91 4.19
CA TYR A 28 2.79 10.81 4.37
C TYR A 28 3.00 11.62 3.09
N ARG A 29 3.01 12.95 3.20
CA ARG A 29 2.92 13.86 2.04
C ARG A 29 3.78 15.09 2.19
N THR A 30 4.31 15.63 1.09
CA THR A 30 5.13 16.85 1.13
C THR A 30 4.29 18.10 1.44
N TYR A 31 4.91 19.08 2.12
CA TYR A 31 4.35 20.44 2.22
C TYR A 31 4.47 21.20 0.90
N GLU A 32 5.57 21.01 0.18
CA GLU A 32 5.77 21.61 -1.14
C GLU A 32 5.09 20.79 -2.24
N SER A 33 4.81 21.44 -3.36
CA SER A 33 4.29 20.83 -4.58
C SER A 33 5.25 21.09 -5.74
N PHE A 34 5.40 20.13 -6.63
CA PHE A 34 6.36 20.13 -7.72
C PHE A 34 5.63 20.07 -9.06
N LEU A 35 6.12 20.81 -10.05
CA LEU A 35 5.61 20.76 -11.41
C LEU A 35 6.66 20.09 -12.30
N TYR A 36 6.30 18.92 -12.85
CA TYR A 36 7.20 18.03 -13.59
C TYR A 36 8.39 17.52 -12.76
N GLY A 37 9.07 16.51 -13.27
CA GLY A 37 10.27 15.96 -12.65
C GLY A 37 10.36 14.46 -12.75
N ARG A 38 11.40 13.91 -12.11
CA ARG A 38 11.54 12.49 -11.86
C ARG A 38 11.38 12.25 -10.37
N PHE A 39 10.54 11.28 -10.04
CA PHE A 39 10.15 10.92 -8.69
C PHE A 39 10.52 9.46 -8.50
N GLU A 40 11.37 9.18 -7.52
CA GLU A 40 11.89 7.84 -7.26
C GLU A 40 11.59 7.45 -5.81
N VAL A 41 11.30 6.16 -5.59
CA VAL A 41 11.04 5.59 -4.28
C VAL A 41 11.61 4.17 -4.21
N SER A 42 12.20 3.81 -3.08
CA SER A 42 12.48 2.40 -2.75
C SER A 42 11.38 1.89 -1.83
N LEU A 43 10.57 0.95 -2.33
CA LEU A 43 9.34 0.48 -1.68
C LEU A 43 9.32 -1.06 -1.59
N LYS A 44 8.90 -1.56 -0.43
CA LYS A 44 8.41 -2.93 -0.21
C LYS A 44 6.98 -2.88 0.34
N SER A 45 6.02 -3.38 -0.42
CA SER A 45 4.58 -3.30 -0.10
C SER A 45 4.15 -4.32 0.97
N ALA A 46 3.01 -4.09 1.63
CA ALA A 46 2.47 -5.02 2.63
C ALA A 46 1.98 -6.36 2.07
N GLY A 47 1.57 -6.42 0.79
CA GLY A 47 1.20 -7.67 0.11
C GLY A 47 -0.01 -8.41 0.66
N LYS A 48 -0.98 -7.72 1.29
CA LYS A 48 -2.20 -8.34 1.84
C LYS A 48 -3.45 -7.98 1.03
N GLU A 49 -4.29 -8.96 0.73
CA GLU A 49 -5.53 -8.75 -0.06
C GLU A 49 -6.48 -7.78 0.65
N GLY A 50 -7.21 -6.95 -0.12
CA GLY A 50 -8.13 -5.96 0.42
C GLY A 50 -7.48 -4.61 0.76
N MET A 51 -6.17 -4.45 0.54
CA MET A 51 -5.44 -3.19 0.71
C MET A 51 -4.46 -2.92 -0.43
N LEU A 52 -3.92 -1.71 -0.43
CA LEU A 52 -2.81 -1.32 -1.30
C LEU A 52 -1.82 -0.41 -0.57
N ALA A 53 -0.60 -0.38 -1.11
CA ALA A 53 0.41 0.63 -0.81
C ALA A 53 0.67 1.47 -2.07
N SER A 54 1.02 2.74 -1.91
CA SER A 54 1.20 3.63 -3.05
C SER A 54 2.38 4.59 -2.92
N PHE A 55 2.89 5.02 -4.07
CA PHE A 55 3.71 6.21 -4.23
C PHE A 55 3.15 7.00 -5.40
N PHE A 56 2.74 8.23 -5.14
CA PHE A 56 2.00 9.02 -6.10
C PHE A 56 2.29 10.51 -5.96
N THR A 57 1.91 11.28 -6.98
CA THR A 57 1.81 12.72 -6.87
C THR A 57 0.38 13.17 -7.00
N TYR A 58 -0.04 14.18 -6.25
CA TYR A 58 -1.41 14.69 -6.28
C TYR A 58 -1.48 16.21 -6.14
N HIS A 59 -2.32 16.85 -6.97
CA HIS A 59 -2.66 18.27 -6.87
C HIS A 59 -3.79 18.48 -5.86
N GLU A 60 -3.53 19.28 -4.81
CA GLU A 60 -4.58 19.69 -3.88
C GLU A 60 -5.65 20.51 -4.59
N LEU A 61 -6.89 20.01 -4.58
CA LEU A 61 -8.00 20.64 -5.28
C LEU A 61 -8.37 21.99 -4.66
N GLY A 62 -8.54 22.99 -5.51
CA GLY A 62 -9.10 24.28 -5.15
C GLY A 62 -10.62 24.31 -5.33
N SER A 63 -11.14 25.49 -5.65
CA SER A 63 -12.57 25.69 -5.91
C SER A 63 -13.07 24.99 -7.18
N GLY A 64 -12.17 24.58 -8.09
CA GLY A 64 -12.55 23.84 -9.29
C GLY A 64 -12.88 22.37 -9.05
N GLY A 65 -12.60 21.83 -7.85
CA GLY A 65 -12.88 20.44 -7.50
C GLY A 65 -12.25 19.47 -8.50
N THR A 66 -12.98 18.43 -8.90
CA THR A 66 -12.45 17.38 -9.80
C THR A 66 -12.02 17.90 -11.17
N SER A 67 -12.46 19.08 -11.61
CA SER A 67 -12.00 19.69 -12.86
C SER A 67 -10.53 20.12 -12.82
N GLU A 68 -9.91 20.17 -11.64
CA GLU A 68 -8.49 20.49 -11.46
C GLU A 68 -7.63 19.25 -11.19
N TRP A 69 -8.22 18.05 -11.21
CA TRP A 69 -7.54 16.81 -10.83
C TRP A 69 -6.30 16.54 -11.67
N ASN A 70 -5.16 16.37 -11.01
CA ASN A 70 -3.85 16.07 -11.60
C ASN A 70 -3.14 15.13 -10.63
N GLU A 71 -2.96 13.87 -11.05
CA GLU A 71 -2.37 12.83 -10.21
C GLU A 71 -1.66 11.77 -11.08
N ILE A 72 -0.58 11.20 -10.52
CA ILE A 72 0.23 10.16 -11.15
C ILE A 72 0.55 9.10 -10.10
N ASP A 73 0.18 7.86 -10.39
CA ASP A 73 0.16 6.79 -9.41
C ASP A 73 1.13 5.66 -9.73
N ILE A 74 1.69 5.11 -8.65
CA ILE A 74 2.19 3.74 -8.55
C ILE A 74 1.44 3.10 -7.39
N GLU A 75 0.62 2.10 -7.68
CA GLU A 75 -0.20 1.40 -6.69
C GLU A 75 0.09 -0.11 -6.73
N ILE A 76 0.39 -0.67 -5.57
CA ILE A 76 0.70 -2.09 -5.40
C ILE A 76 -0.40 -2.71 -4.55
N MET A 77 -1.30 -3.42 -5.20
CA MET A 77 -2.44 -4.07 -4.59
C MET A 77 -1.99 -5.38 -3.95
N GLY A 78 -2.29 -5.58 -2.66
CA GLY A 78 -1.80 -6.76 -1.95
C GLY A 78 -2.52 -8.07 -2.31
N ARG A 79 -3.53 -8.03 -3.19
CA ARG A 79 -4.18 -9.22 -3.74
C ARG A 79 -3.37 -9.92 -4.83
N TYR A 80 -2.33 -9.26 -5.37
CA TYR A 80 -1.46 -9.79 -6.41
C TYR A 80 -0.02 -9.81 -5.91
N ASN A 81 0.70 -10.86 -6.26
CA ASN A 81 2.12 -11.02 -5.93
C ASN A 81 3.04 -10.77 -7.13
N ASN A 82 2.51 -10.21 -8.22
CA ASN A 82 3.25 -10.06 -9.47
C ASN A 82 2.72 -8.91 -10.34
N SER A 83 2.09 -7.89 -9.72
CA SER A 83 1.46 -6.80 -10.46
C SER A 83 1.71 -5.45 -9.78
N VAL A 84 2.00 -4.45 -10.59
CA VAL A 84 2.07 -3.03 -10.22
C VAL A 84 1.08 -2.28 -11.10
N GLN A 85 0.26 -1.42 -10.50
CA GLN A 85 -0.68 -0.58 -11.22
C GLN A 85 -0.10 0.83 -11.39
N PHE A 86 -0.16 1.34 -12.63
CA PHE A 86 0.17 2.71 -12.98
C PHE A 86 -1.09 3.44 -13.41
N ASN A 87 -1.15 4.74 -13.13
CA ASN A 87 -2.28 5.54 -13.53
C ASN A 87 -1.87 7.01 -13.68
N THR A 88 -2.52 7.70 -14.60
CA THR A 88 -2.60 9.16 -14.54
C THR A 88 -4.06 9.52 -14.40
N ILE A 89 -4.37 10.36 -13.42
CA ILE A 89 -5.72 10.87 -13.22
C ILE A 89 -5.72 12.34 -13.61
N THR A 90 -6.44 12.64 -14.69
CA THR A 90 -6.47 13.97 -15.32
C THR A 90 -7.77 14.71 -14.96
N PRO A 91 -7.95 15.98 -15.39
CA PRO A 91 -9.16 16.76 -15.11
C PRO A 91 -10.46 15.98 -15.33
N GLY A 92 -11.40 16.19 -14.40
CA GLY A 92 -12.64 15.41 -14.31
C GLY A 92 -12.46 14.06 -13.61
N GLN A 93 -11.34 13.84 -12.91
CA GLN A 93 -10.99 12.57 -12.27
C GLN A 93 -10.96 11.40 -13.28
N THR A 94 -10.41 11.66 -14.47
CA THR A 94 -10.39 10.70 -15.58
C THR A 94 -9.19 9.77 -15.46
N ASN A 95 -9.45 8.47 -15.34
CA ASN A 95 -8.43 7.44 -15.10
C ASN A 95 -7.83 6.88 -16.41
N HIS A 96 -6.53 6.56 -16.37
CA HIS A 96 -5.75 6.00 -17.47
C HIS A 96 -4.93 4.79 -16.99
N VAL A 97 -5.63 3.80 -16.42
CA VAL A 97 -5.03 2.69 -15.68
C VAL A 97 -4.23 1.75 -16.59
N ARG A 98 -3.07 1.29 -16.11
CA ARG A 98 -2.31 0.17 -16.67
C ARG A 98 -1.85 -0.76 -15.55
N SER A 99 -2.27 -2.02 -15.59
CA SER A 99 -1.60 -3.08 -14.84
C SER A 99 -0.34 -3.55 -15.59
N HIS A 100 0.76 -3.67 -14.86
CA HIS A 100 2.03 -4.17 -15.36
C HIS A 100 2.45 -5.40 -14.54
N PHE A 101 2.64 -6.53 -15.23
CA PHE A 101 3.08 -7.77 -14.58
C PHE A 101 4.59 -7.76 -14.41
N VAL A 102 5.05 -8.13 -13.22
CA VAL A 102 6.46 -8.27 -12.85
C VAL A 102 6.81 -9.73 -12.57
N ASN A 103 8.09 -10.07 -12.58
CA ASN A 103 8.61 -11.42 -12.31
C ASN A 103 9.12 -11.61 -10.87
N PHE A 104 8.78 -10.68 -9.98
CA PHE A 104 9.10 -10.69 -8.56
C PHE A 104 7.83 -10.41 -7.72
N ASP A 105 7.90 -10.64 -6.41
CA ASP A 105 6.83 -10.28 -5.48
C ASP A 105 7.14 -8.94 -4.78
N PRO A 106 6.38 -7.86 -5.09
CA PRO A 106 6.60 -6.53 -4.50
C PRO A 106 6.49 -6.44 -2.97
N SER A 107 6.00 -7.50 -2.31
CA SER A 107 5.89 -7.58 -0.85
C SER A 107 7.05 -8.29 -0.16
N THR A 108 7.91 -8.96 -0.93
CA THR A 108 9.01 -9.77 -0.38
C THR A 108 10.31 -8.98 -0.25
N ASP A 109 10.62 -8.12 -1.22
CA ASP A 109 11.85 -7.34 -1.29
C ASP A 109 11.61 -5.88 -1.70
N PHE A 110 12.62 -5.04 -1.48
CA PHE A 110 12.61 -3.65 -1.94
C PHE A 110 12.92 -3.57 -3.43
N HIS A 111 12.14 -2.76 -4.13
CA HIS A 111 12.39 -2.38 -5.51
C HIS A 111 12.37 -0.87 -5.65
N THR A 112 13.12 -0.35 -6.62
CA THR A 112 13.10 1.07 -6.96
C THR A 112 12.00 1.31 -7.99
N TYR A 113 10.99 2.06 -7.61
CA TYR A 113 9.95 2.51 -8.52
C TYR A 113 10.18 3.98 -8.84
N ALA A 114 9.90 4.37 -10.08
CA ALA A 114 9.96 5.77 -10.44
C ALA A 114 8.94 6.14 -11.51
N PHE A 115 8.65 7.43 -11.61
CA PHE A 115 8.08 8.00 -12.83
C PHE A 115 8.75 9.31 -13.21
N GLU A 116 8.87 9.52 -14.50
CA GLU A 116 9.25 10.78 -15.11
C GLU A 116 8.01 11.45 -15.68
N TRP A 117 7.72 12.66 -15.21
CA TRP A 117 6.62 13.48 -15.67
C TRP A 117 7.16 14.74 -16.36
N THR A 118 6.77 14.91 -17.62
CA THR A 118 7.10 16.07 -18.45
C THR A 118 5.83 16.62 -19.10
N PRO A 119 5.88 17.79 -19.78
CA PRO A 119 4.73 18.27 -20.55
C PRO A 119 4.25 17.33 -21.67
N ASN A 120 5.10 16.38 -22.11
CA ASN A 120 4.85 15.56 -23.29
C ASN A 120 4.58 14.08 -22.97
N TYR A 121 5.06 13.59 -21.82
CA TYR A 121 4.93 12.20 -21.44
C TYR A 121 4.94 12.01 -19.93
N VAL A 122 4.35 10.90 -19.49
CA VAL A 122 4.64 10.26 -18.20
C VAL A 122 5.20 8.86 -18.49
N ALA A 123 6.35 8.52 -17.91
CA ALA A 123 6.99 7.22 -18.08
C ALA A 123 7.32 6.61 -16.72
N TRP A 124 7.01 5.32 -16.52
CA TRP A 124 7.23 4.58 -15.29
C TRP A 124 8.42 3.66 -15.44
N PHE A 125 9.15 3.50 -14.33
CA PHE A 125 10.35 2.70 -14.26
C PHE A 125 10.28 1.76 -13.05
N ILE A 126 10.85 0.57 -13.21
CA ILE A 126 11.11 -0.39 -12.14
C ILE A 126 12.58 -0.76 -12.23
N ASP A 127 13.31 -0.62 -11.13
CA ASP A 127 14.74 -0.90 -11.00
C ASP A 127 15.61 -0.25 -12.10
N GLY A 128 15.22 0.98 -12.48
CA GLY A 128 15.92 1.78 -13.48
C GLY A 128 15.49 1.51 -14.93
N GLU A 129 14.73 0.46 -15.20
CA GLU A 129 14.23 0.14 -16.54
C GLU A 129 12.87 0.81 -16.80
N GLU A 130 12.70 1.45 -17.96
CA GLU A 130 11.40 1.97 -18.37
C GLU A 130 10.46 0.81 -18.73
N VAL A 131 9.34 0.70 -18.02
CA VAL A 131 8.38 -0.40 -18.19
C VAL A 131 7.09 0.03 -18.89
N TYR A 132 6.78 1.33 -18.87
CA TYR A 132 5.57 1.85 -19.47
C TYR A 132 5.67 3.37 -19.72
N ARG A 133 5.01 3.85 -20.77
CA ARG A 133 4.96 5.27 -21.13
C ARG A 133 3.59 5.65 -21.67
N GLN A 134 3.07 6.77 -21.18
CA GLN A 134 1.90 7.46 -21.71
C GLN A 134 2.32 8.76 -22.40
N THR A 135 1.69 9.01 -23.54
CA THR A 135 1.83 10.23 -24.34
C THR A 135 0.46 10.64 -24.86
N GLY A 136 0.31 11.89 -25.30
CA GLY A 136 -0.90 12.38 -25.95
C GLY A 136 -1.49 13.58 -25.23
N ASP A 137 -2.68 14.02 -25.69
CA ASP A 137 -3.26 15.28 -25.23
C ASP A 137 -3.67 15.26 -23.75
N HIS A 138 -4.04 14.10 -23.21
CA HIS A 138 -4.35 13.96 -21.78
C HIS A 138 -3.14 14.29 -20.89
N ILE A 139 -1.91 13.96 -21.31
CA ILE A 139 -0.70 14.30 -20.55
C ILE A 139 -0.47 15.82 -20.48
N LYS A 140 -0.83 16.57 -21.52
CA LYS A 140 -0.72 18.03 -21.53
C LYS A 140 -1.62 18.70 -20.47
N THR A 141 -2.63 17.97 -19.98
CA THR A 141 -3.52 18.43 -18.91
C THR A 141 -2.97 18.18 -17.50
N LEU A 142 -1.91 17.36 -17.38
CA LEU A 142 -1.12 17.21 -16.15
C LEU A 142 -0.12 18.37 -16.06
N ASN A 143 -0.62 19.55 -15.68
CA ASN A 143 0.13 20.81 -15.70
C ASN A 143 -0.01 21.64 -14.40
N ARG A 144 -0.54 21.05 -13.34
CA ARG A 144 -0.63 21.64 -12.00
C ARG A 144 0.47 21.08 -11.11
N SER A 145 1.02 21.89 -10.21
CA SER A 145 1.99 21.40 -9.21
C SER A 145 1.33 20.37 -8.29
N GLN A 146 2.02 19.25 -8.06
CA GLN A 146 1.53 18.11 -7.29
C GLN A 146 2.47 17.85 -6.11
N LYS A 147 1.91 17.49 -4.95
CA LYS A 147 2.67 17.01 -3.79
C LYS A 147 3.13 15.58 -4.04
N ILE A 148 4.24 15.16 -3.44
CA ILE A 148 4.62 13.74 -3.36
C ILE A 148 3.90 13.13 -2.18
N MET A 149 3.31 11.96 -2.36
CA MET A 149 2.51 11.27 -1.35
C MET A 149 2.79 9.77 -1.35
N MET A 150 2.66 9.16 -0.17
CA MET A 150 2.71 7.72 0.05
C MET A 150 1.60 7.35 1.02
N ASN A 151 0.88 6.27 0.77
CA ASN A 151 -0.13 5.79 1.70
C ASN A 151 -0.25 4.27 1.76
N VAL A 152 -0.92 3.79 2.81
CA VAL A 152 -1.43 2.43 2.93
C VAL A 152 -2.86 2.49 3.45
N TRP A 153 -3.78 1.83 2.75
CA TRP A 153 -5.21 1.87 3.07
C TRP A 153 -5.96 0.68 2.48
N ASN A 154 -7.18 0.47 2.98
CA ASN A 154 -8.12 -0.53 2.48
C ASN A 154 -9.27 0.14 1.71
N PRO A 155 -9.30 0.02 0.38
CA PRO A 155 -10.42 0.52 -0.42
C PRO A 155 -11.70 -0.31 -0.23
N ALA A 156 -12.85 0.35 -0.19
CA ALA A 156 -14.17 -0.31 -0.16
C ALA A 156 -14.48 -1.08 -1.46
N ALA A 157 -13.75 -0.81 -2.54
CA ALA A 157 -13.94 -1.41 -3.84
C ALA A 157 -13.36 -2.84 -3.93
N VAL A 158 -14.11 -3.83 -3.43
CA VAL A 158 -13.71 -5.25 -3.40
C VAL A 158 -13.26 -5.80 -4.76
N ASN A 159 -13.93 -5.43 -5.85
CA ASN A 159 -13.56 -5.89 -7.20
C ASN A 159 -12.17 -5.42 -7.62
N TRP A 160 -11.71 -4.30 -7.06
CA TRP A 160 -10.38 -3.76 -7.24
C TRP A 160 -9.47 -4.37 -6.17
N ALA A 161 -9.55 -3.94 -4.92
CA ALA A 161 -8.59 -4.27 -3.85
C ALA A 161 -8.58 -5.74 -3.40
N GLY A 162 -9.64 -6.50 -3.68
CA GLY A 162 -9.84 -7.86 -3.18
C GLY A 162 -10.66 -7.90 -1.89
N VAL A 163 -10.83 -9.10 -1.34
CA VAL A 163 -11.66 -9.31 -0.15
C VAL A 163 -10.90 -8.96 1.12
N TRP A 164 -11.48 -8.09 1.95
CA TRP A 164 -10.93 -7.72 3.25
C TRP A 164 -11.10 -8.84 4.30
N SER A 165 -10.12 -9.01 5.18
CA SER A 165 -10.20 -9.84 6.38
C SER A 165 -9.44 -9.20 7.54
N ASP A 166 -10.02 -9.16 8.73
CA ASP A 166 -9.36 -8.60 9.93
C ASP A 166 -8.14 -9.41 10.40
N ASP A 167 -8.06 -10.67 9.97
CA ASP A 167 -6.95 -11.58 10.28
C ASP A 167 -5.66 -11.18 9.58
N ILE A 168 -5.72 -10.29 8.59
CA ILE A 168 -4.54 -9.78 7.88
C ILE A 168 -3.88 -8.60 8.59
N LEU A 169 -4.51 -8.04 9.62
CA LEU A 169 -3.94 -6.92 10.38
C LEU A 169 -3.01 -7.41 11.50
N PRO A 170 -1.90 -6.70 11.78
CA PRO A 170 -1.49 -5.44 11.17
C PRO A 170 -0.80 -5.65 9.81
N ALA A 171 -0.67 -4.60 9.01
CA ALA A 171 0.02 -4.64 7.72
C ALA A 171 0.96 -3.45 7.56
N PHE A 172 2.15 -3.70 7.01
CA PHE A 172 3.23 -2.73 6.96
C PHE A 172 3.80 -2.59 5.56
N SER A 173 3.86 -1.35 5.07
CA SER A 173 4.59 -1.01 3.84
C SER A 173 5.83 -0.20 4.22
N PHE A 174 6.97 -0.57 3.65
CA PHE A 174 8.26 0.01 3.99
C PHE A 174 8.77 0.85 2.84
N TYR A 175 9.18 2.07 3.16
CA TYR A 175 9.78 3.03 2.25
C TYR A 175 11.19 3.31 2.75
N ASP A 176 12.20 2.91 1.99
CA ASP A 176 13.60 3.05 2.38
C ASP A 176 14.13 4.45 2.06
N TRP A 177 13.70 5.02 0.94
CA TRP A 177 14.00 6.40 0.59
C TRP A 177 13.07 6.93 -0.49
N VAL A 178 13.00 8.26 -0.61
CA VAL A 178 12.38 8.98 -1.74
C VAL A 178 13.37 9.99 -2.30
N ALA A 179 13.41 10.16 -3.62
CA ALA A 179 14.19 11.20 -4.28
C ALA A 179 13.37 11.98 -5.31
N TYR A 180 13.68 13.27 -5.44
CA TYR A 180 13.09 14.15 -6.43
C TYR A 180 14.17 14.84 -7.27
N TYR A 181 13.91 14.88 -8.58
CA TYR A 181 14.73 15.56 -9.57
C TYR A 181 13.83 16.52 -10.36
N SER A 182 14.23 17.79 -10.45
CA SER A 182 13.48 18.78 -11.21
C SER A 182 13.65 18.56 -12.71
N TYR A 183 12.60 18.85 -13.48
CA TYR A 183 12.67 18.81 -14.94
C TYR A 183 13.49 20.01 -15.47
N LYS A 184 14.62 19.72 -16.11
CA LYS A 184 15.61 20.65 -16.68
C LYS A 184 15.96 20.24 -18.12
N PRO A 185 15.05 20.42 -19.08
CA PRO A 185 15.29 19.99 -20.45
C PRO A 185 16.56 20.63 -21.04
N GLY A 186 17.44 19.80 -21.61
CA GLY A 186 18.69 20.24 -22.24
C GLY A 186 19.81 20.72 -21.29
N SER A 187 19.60 20.65 -19.97
CA SER A 187 20.60 21.10 -18.97
C SER A 187 20.69 20.21 -17.73
N GLY A 188 19.81 19.22 -17.60
CA GLY A 188 19.91 18.19 -16.58
C GLY A 188 21.06 17.22 -16.86
N ASN A 189 21.23 16.26 -15.96
CA ASN A 189 22.30 15.26 -16.03
C ASN A 189 21.84 13.86 -15.59
N TYR A 190 20.53 13.65 -15.49
CA TYR A 190 19.92 12.41 -15.04
C TYR A 190 18.62 12.10 -15.79
N GLY A 191 18.18 10.85 -15.73
CA GLY A 191 16.96 10.35 -16.36
C GLY A 191 16.97 10.39 -17.89
N THR A 192 15.80 10.18 -18.50
CA THR A 192 15.67 10.11 -19.97
C THR A 192 16.18 11.38 -20.64
N GLY A 193 17.19 11.20 -21.50
CA GLY A 193 17.79 12.29 -22.27
C GLY A 193 18.50 13.36 -21.42
N ASN A 194 18.89 13.04 -20.18
CA ASN A 194 19.50 13.98 -19.24
C ASN A 194 18.63 15.23 -19.02
N ASN A 195 17.32 15.06 -18.96
CA ASN A 195 16.39 16.18 -18.79
C ASN A 195 16.00 16.42 -17.32
N PHE A 196 16.67 15.78 -16.36
CA PHE A 196 16.36 15.91 -14.93
C PHE A 196 17.61 16.26 -14.13
N GLN A 197 17.41 17.02 -13.04
CA GLN A 197 18.47 17.48 -12.15
C GLN A 197 18.11 17.15 -10.70
N PHE A 198 18.98 16.41 -10.02
CA PHE A 198 18.80 16.05 -8.60
C PHE A 198 18.52 17.29 -7.75
N GLN A 199 17.53 17.20 -6.87
CA GLN A 199 17.20 18.25 -5.89
C GLN A 199 17.47 17.77 -4.47
N TRP A 200 16.85 16.66 -4.09
CA TRP A 200 16.98 16.10 -2.75
C TRP A 200 16.64 14.62 -2.73
N LYS A 201 17.13 13.96 -1.68
CA LYS A 201 16.78 12.61 -1.26
C LYS A 201 16.41 12.65 0.22
N ASP A 202 15.46 11.81 0.60
CA ASP A 202 15.11 11.54 1.99
C ASP A 202 15.31 10.05 2.24
N ASP A 203 16.24 9.69 3.12
CA ASP A 203 16.50 8.31 3.52
C ASP A 203 15.62 7.86 4.70
N PHE A 204 14.69 8.72 5.16
CA PHE A 204 13.75 8.42 6.25
C PHE A 204 14.41 7.91 7.54
N ASP A 205 15.62 8.37 7.84
CA ASP A 205 16.28 8.14 9.14
C ASP A 205 15.47 8.70 10.32
N SER A 206 14.65 9.73 10.08
CA SER A 206 13.74 10.30 11.07
C SER A 206 12.63 11.12 10.40
N TYR A 207 11.64 11.56 11.20
CA TYR A 207 10.60 12.46 10.71
C TYR A 207 11.16 13.86 10.41
N ASP A 208 11.36 14.18 9.12
CA ASP A 208 11.57 15.56 8.68
C ASP A 208 10.26 16.37 8.72
N ILE A 209 10.05 17.07 9.83
CA ILE A 209 8.89 17.94 10.08
C ILE A 209 8.83 19.18 9.18
N THR A 210 9.90 19.47 8.43
CA THR A 210 9.96 20.64 7.54
C THR A 210 9.53 20.30 6.12
N ARG A 211 9.68 19.03 5.72
CA ARG A 211 9.34 18.56 4.37
C ARG A 211 7.99 17.90 4.29
N TRP A 212 7.59 17.16 5.34
CA TRP A 212 6.45 16.26 5.26
C TRP A 212 5.40 16.50 6.34
N ALA A 213 4.16 16.23 5.99
CA ALA A 213 3.04 16.11 6.90
C ALA A 213 2.59 14.65 7.02
N LYS A 214 2.14 14.29 8.23
CA LYS A 214 1.38 13.05 8.49
C LYS A 214 -0.11 13.36 8.43
N ALA A 215 -0.85 12.64 7.59
CA ALA A 215 -2.27 12.85 7.38
C ALA A 215 -3.14 12.47 8.60
N THR A 216 -4.30 13.10 8.72
CA THR A 216 -5.32 12.82 9.75
C THR A 216 -6.75 12.82 9.18
N HIS A 217 -6.90 12.42 7.91
CA HIS A 217 -8.15 12.53 7.17
C HIS A 217 -8.56 11.17 6.58
N THR A 218 -9.72 11.15 5.94
CA THR A 218 -10.23 10.01 5.18
C THR A 218 -11.14 10.55 4.07
N TRP A 219 -11.66 9.67 3.22
CA TRP A 219 -12.64 10.00 2.18
C TRP A 219 -13.61 8.84 1.96
N ASP A 220 -14.65 9.08 1.16
CA ASP A 220 -15.61 8.06 0.75
C ASP A 220 -14.93 7.02 -0.15
N GLY A 221 -15.03 5.75 0.24
CA GLY A 221 -14.38 4.64 -0.46
C GLY A 221 -13.03 4.22 0.12
N ASN A 222 -12.48 4.95 1.09
CA ASN A 222 -11.39 4.47 1.95
C ASN A 222 -11.98 3.94 3.26
N ASP A 223 -11.76 2.68 3.63
CA ASP A 223 -12.36 2.09 4.83
C ASP A 223 -11.53 2.31 6.11
N CYS A 224 -10.46 3.10 6.06
CA CYS A 224 -9.68 3.52 7.24
C CYS A 224 -9.62 5.04 7.43
N ASP A 225 -9.33 5.45 8.67
CA ASP A 225 -8.88 6.83 8.94
C ASP A 225 -7.36 6.88 8.90
N PHE A 226 -6.78 7.87 8.22
CA PHE A 226 -5.36 8.15 8.37
C PHE A 226 -5.07 8.79 9.72
N ILE A 227 -4.02 8.31 10.37
CA ILE A 227 -3.53 8.83 11.65
C ILE A 227 -2.01 8.97 11.65
N ARG A 228 -1.47 9.80 12.55
CA ARG A 228 -0.03 10.12 12.58
C ARG A 228 0.80 9.00 13.17
N GLU A 229 0.20 8.22 14.06
CA GLU A 229 0.76 7.11 14.80
C GLU A 229 1.16 5.95 13.87
N ASN A 230 0.49 5.83 12.71
CA ASN A 230 0.73 4.78 11.73
C ASN A 230 1.76 5.19 10.65
N ALA A 231 2.38 6.37 10.75
CA ALA A 231 3.56 6.72 9.98
C ALA A 231 4.78 6.65 10.93
N VAL A 232 5.45 5.51 10.97
CA VAL A 232 6.55 5.24 11.93
C VAL A 232 7.90 5.38 11.23
N PHE A 233 8.92 5.80 11.97
CA PHE A 233 10.30 5.83 11.51
C PHE A 233 11.10 4.86 12.35
N ASP A 234 11.65 3.83 11.72
CA ASP A 234 12.42 2.78 12.40
C ASP A 234 13.46 2.21 11.45
N ASN A 235 14.68 1.99 11.94
CA ASN A 235 15.78 1.38 11.18
C ASN A 235 16.04 2.01 9.79
N GLY A 236 16.03 3.35 9.73
CA GLY A 236 16.30 4.11 8.50
C GLY A 236 15.19 3.99 7.45
N LYS A 237 13.93 3.87 7.88
CA LYS A 237 12.78 3.65 6.99
C LYS A 237 11.56 4.39 7.50
N LEU A 238 10.75 4.86 6.57
CA LEU A 238 9.36 5.16 6.82
C LEU A 238 8.54 3.87 6.71
N ILE A 239 7.77 3.58 7.74
CA ILE A 239 6.87 2.43 7.82
C ILE A 239 5.45 2.97 7.90
N LEU A 240 4.66 2.73 6.85
CA LEU A 240 3.24 3.03 6.85
C LEU A 240 2.46 1.80 7.28
N CYS A 241 1.69 1.95 8.35
CA CYS A 241 0.95 0.88 8.98
C CYS A 241 -0.55 0.97 8.66
N LEU A 242 -1.16 -0.18 8.40
CA LEU A 242 -2.60 -0.38 8.44
C LEU A 242 -2.93 -1.30 9.60
N THR A 243 -3.72 -0.81 10.55
CA THR A 243 -3.97 -1.46 11.85
C THR A 243 -5.46 -1.43 12.20
N ASP A 244 -5.83 -2.17 13.25
CA ASP A 244 -7.09 -1.94 13.95
C ASP A 244 -7.03 -0.64 14.78
N ALA A 245 -8.14 -0.26 15.42
CA ALA A 245 -8.21 0.96 16.23
C ALA A 245 -7.52 0.89 17.60
N VAL A 246 -6.95 -0.26 17.99
CA VAL A 246 -6.38 -0.51 19.33
C VAL A 246 -4.85 -0.69 19.27
N ASN A 247 -4.37 -1.48 18.32
CA ASN A 247 -2.97 -1.88 18.16
C ASN A 247 -2.32 -1.03 17.06
N LEU A 248 -2.06 0.24 17.37
CA LEU A 248 -1.54 1.23 16.42
C LEU A 248 -0.02 1.14 16.25
N GLY A 249 0.47 1.76 15.18
CA GLY A 249 1.90 1.90 14.88
C GLY A 249 2.54 0.62 14.36
N PHE A 250 3.87 0.59 14.37
CA PHE A 250 4.66 -0.56 13.93
C PHE A 250 4.82 -1.57 15.07
N THR A 251 3.71 -2.24 15.39
CA THR A 251 3.69 -3.31 16.39
C THR A 251 2.93 -4.50 15.84
N ASP A 252 3.52 -5.69 15.96
CA ASP A 252 2.83 -6.95 15.68
C ASP A 252 2.70 -7.77 16.95
N LYS A 253 1.52 -8.32 17.16
CA LYS A 253 1.15 -9.17 18.31
C LYS A 253 0.28 -10.33 17.90
N LYS A 254 -0.10 -10.43 16.62
CA LYS A 254 -0.98 -11.48 16.14
C LYS A 254 -0.12 -12.56 15.49
N PRO A 255 -0.27 -13.83 15.89
CA PRO A 255 0.42 -14.90 15.20
C PRO A 255 -0.18 -15.14 13.81
N PRO A 256 0.59 -15.74 12.89
CA PRO A 256 0.07 -16.13 11.58
C PRO A 256 -1.20 -16.97 11.68
N VAL A 257 -2.23 -16.56 10.95
CA VAL A 257 -3.54 -17.21 10.89
C VAL A 257 -3.69 -17.94 9.55
N LEU A 258 -4.18 -19.17 9.58
CA LEU A 258 -4.58 -19.89 8.37
C LEU A 258 -5.84 -19.23 7.79
N LEU A 259 -5.73 -18.60 6.62
CA LEU A 259 -6.86 -17.95 5.96
C LEU A 259 -7.70 -18.95 5.18
N TYR A 260 -7.03 -19.80 4.39
CA TYR A 260 -7.68 -20.88 3.66
C TYR A 260 -6.70 -22.01 3.37
N ALA A 261 -7.25 -23.20 3.12
CA ALA A 261 -6.49 -24.33 2.62
C ALA A 261 -7.19 -24.93 1.39
N ARG A 262 -6.41 -25.37 0.40
CA ARG A 262 -6.91 -26.10 -0.77
C ARG A 262 -6.21 -27.43 -0.89
N GLY A 263 -6.98 -28.51 -0.85
CA GLY A 263 -6.50 -29.88 -1.03
C GLY A 263 -6.59 -30.36 -2.47
N SER A 264 -5.63 -31.18 -2.87
CA SER A 264 -5.71 -32.16 -3.96
C SER A 264 -5.38 -33.54 -3.39
N GLU A 265 -5.46 -34.61 -4.20
CA GLU A 265 -5.35 -36.01 -3.72
C GLU A 265 -4.21 -36.28 -2.73
N ASN A 266 -3.02 -35.70 -2.93
CA ASN A 266 -1.84 -35.92 -2.08
C ASN A 266 -1.19 -34.64 -1.55
N LYS A 267 -1.83 -33.48 -1.72
CA LYS A 267 -1.27 -32.18 -1.32
C LYS A 267 -2.32 -31.27 -0.70
N ILE A 268 -1.91 -30.44 0.25
CA ILE A 268 -2.71 -29.32 0.73
C ILE A 268 -1.87 -28.06 0.66
N ARG A 269 -2.40 -27.01 0.05
CA ARG A 269 -1.81 -25.67 0.11
C ARG A 269 -2.54 -24.86 1.17
N ALA A 270 -1.83 -24.55 2.25
CA ALA A 270 -2.30 -23.75 3.38
C ALA A 270 -1.77 -22.33 3.23
N PHE A 271 -2.67 -21.35 3.09
CA PHE A 271 -2.32 -19.94 2.89
C PHE A 271 -2.55 -19.14 4.17
N PHE A 272 -1.52 -18.42 4.61
CA PHE A 272 -1.50 -17.72 5.90
C PHE A 272 -1.63 -16.19 5.76
N SER A 273 -2.01 -15.53 6.86
CA SER A 273 -2.22 -14.06 6.97
C SER A 273 -1.00 -13.21 6.64
N GLU A 274 0.20 -13.80 6.72
CA GLU A 274 1.48 -13.10 6.62
C GLU A 274 2.64 -14.05 6.27
N GLN A 275 3.83 -13.48 6.08
CA GLN A 275 5.03 -14.24 5.75
C GLN A 275 5.55 -15.02 6.95
N LEU A 276 5.87 -16.30 6.74
CA LEU A 276 6.20 -17.26 7.79
C LEU A 276 7.69 -17.51 7.90
N GLU A 277 8.15 -17.73 9.12
CA GLU A 277 9.49 -18.23 9.38
C GLU A 277 9.57 -19.71 8.97
N LYS A 278 10.63 -20.07 8.25
CA LYS A 278 10.73 -21.37 7.57
C LYS A 278 10.75 -22.56 8.53
N LEU A 279 11.55 -22.50 9.60
CA LEU A 279 11.73 -23.63 10.52
C LEU A 279 10.43 -24.00 11.23
N SER A 280 9.68 -23.00 11.70
CA SER A 280 8.40 -23.20 12.37
C SER A 280 7.28 -23.59 11.40
N SER A 281 7.25 -23.04 10.19
CA SER A 281 6.25 -23.41 9.18
C SER A 281 6.49 -24.76 8.51
N GLU A 282 7.72 -25.27 8.50
CA GLU A 282 8.02 -26.62 8.00
C GLU A 282 7.97 -27.70 9.10
N ASN A 283 7.64 -27.33 10.34
CA ASN A 283 7.46 -28.28 11.43
C ASN A 283 6.10 -28.99 11.36
N LEU A 284 6.13 -30.32 11.13
CA LEU A 284 4.93 -31.15 11.03
C LEU A 284 4.04 -31.13 12.28
N ASP A 285 4.62 -30.93 13.46
CA ASP A 285 3.85 -30.96 14.72
C ASP A 285 2.81 -29.84 14.80
N ASN A 286 3.01 -28.75 14.05
CA ASN A 286 2.13 -27.60 13.99
C ASN A 286 0.85 -27.86 13.18
N TYR A 287 0.79 -28.97 12.44
CA TYR A 287 -0.33 -29.30 11.57
C TYR A 287 -1.07 -30.55 12.07
N LEU A 288 -2.39 -30.54 11.95
CA LEU A 288 -3.23 -31.71 12.18
C LEU A 288 -4.35 -31.76 11.16
N ILE A 289 -4.49 -32.92 10.55
CA ILE A 289 -5.66 -33.26 9.75
C ILE A 289 -6.19 -34.56 10.37
N PRO A 290 -7.34 -34.55 11.05
CA PRO A 290 -7.86 -35.74 11.70
C PRO A 290 -7.98 -36.91 10.71
N GLY A 291 -7.33 -38.03 11.03
CA GLY A 291 -7.34 -39.24 10.19
C GLY A 291 -6.42 -39.21 8.96
N VAL A 292 -5.61 -38.17 8.77
CA VAL A 292 -4.68 -38.06 7.64
C VAL A 292 -3.25 -37.84 8.13
N THR A 293 -2.32 -38.64 7.64
CA THR A 293 -0.89 -38.47 7.94
C THR A 293 -0.27 -37.43 7.01
N ILE A 294 0.37 -36.43 7.61
CA ILE A 294 1.18 -35.43 6.93
C ILE A 294 2.63 -35.91 6.95
N SER A 295 3.27 -36.04 5.78
CA SER A 295 4.64 -36.54 5.63
C SER A 295 5.67 -35.45 5.36
N LYS A 296 5.23 -34.27 4.89
CA LYS A 296 6.09 -33.12 4.59
C LYS A 296 5.31 -31.82 4.73
N ALA A 297 5.98 -30.77 5.19
CA ALA A 297 5.56 -29.38 5.06
C ALA A 297 6.70 -28.61 4.36
N GLU A 298 6.36 -27.78 3.39
CA GLU A 298 7.32 -26.99 2.61
C GLU A 298 6.81 -25.57 2.45
N LEU A 299 7.59 -24.59 2.90
CA LEU A 299 7.28 -23.17 2.71
C LEU A 299 7.59 -22.78 1.26
N LEU A 300 6.61 -22.27 0.55
CA LEU A 300 6.75 -21.84 -0.84
C LEU A 300 7.45 -20.48 -0.96
N SER A 301 7.83 -20.11 -2.18
CA SER A 301 8.59 -18.88 -2.47
C SER A 301 7.84 -17.58 -2.18
N ASP A 302 6.51 -17.61 -2.08
CA ASP A 302 5.71 -16.47 -1.64
C ASP A 302 5.80 -16.23 -0.12
N LEU A 303 6.45 -17.14 0.61
CA LEU A 303 6.66 -17.12 2.05
C LEU A 303 5.37 -17.12 2.87
N ARG A 304 4.20 -17.28 2.25
CA ARG A 304 2.88 -17.27 2.90
C ARG A 304 2.12 -18.58 2.73
N THR A 305 2.54 -19.40 1.76
CA THR A 305 1.93 -20.70 1.48
C THR A 305 2.81 -21.83 1.98
N VAL A 306 2.22 -22.74 2.76
CA VAL A 306 2.84 -24.02 3.11
C VAL A 306 2.17 -25.12 2.30
N GLU A 307 2.96 -25.88 1.53
CA GLU A 307 2.51 -27.08 0.85
C GLU A 307 2.75 -28.30 1.75
N LEU A 308 1.66 -28.91 2.20
CA LEU A 308 1.66 -30.14 2.98
C LEU A 308 1.54 -31.34 2.04
N THR A 309 2.42 -32.31 2.18
CA THR A 309 2.28 -33.63 1.52
C THR A 309 1.55 -34.58 2.46
N VAL A 310 0.52 -35.24 1.94
CA VAL A 310 -0.32 -36.18 2.70
C VAL A 310 -0.41 -37.51 1.96
N ALA A 311 -0.63 -38.60 2.69
CA ALA A 311 -0.69 -39.94 2.10
C ALA A 311 -1.83 -40.09 1.08
N SER A 312 -3.02 -39.59 1.42
CA SER A 312 -4.17 -39.49 0.53
C SER A 312 -5.25 -38.62 1.18
N LEU A 313 -5.97 -37.85 0.38
CA LEU A 313 -7.19 -37.16 0.74
C LEU A 313 -8.37 -37.80 0.01
N SER A 314 -9.35 -38.31 0.76
CA SER A 314 -10.58 -38.78 0.15
C SER A 314 -11.35 -37.58 -0.43
N PRO A 315 -11.78 -37.62 -1.70
CA PRO A 315 -12.62 -36.57 -2.29
C PRO A 315 -13.95 -36.37 -1.55
N ASP A 316 -14.44 -37.42 -0.89
CA ASP A 316 -15.71 -37.44 -0.16
C ASP A 316 -15.60 -36.87 1.27
N LEU A 317 -14.37 -36.62 1.74
CA LEU A 317 -14.10 -36.00 3.02
C LEU A 317 -13.54 -34.60 2.77
N SER A 318 -14.12 -33.60 3.42
CA SER A 318 -13.52 -32.26 3.54
C SER A 318 -12.85 -32.16 4.90
N PRO A 319 -11.66 -32.76 5.12
CA PRO A 319 -11.04 -32.74 6.43
C PRO A 319 -10.55 -31.33 6.75
N ASN A 320 -10.77 -30.89 7.99
CA ASN A 320 -10.30 -29.59 8.46
C ASN A 320 -8.80 -29.67 8.76
N LEU A 321 -8.03 -28.79 8.12
CA LEU A 321 -6.67 -28.51 8.55
C LEU A 321 -6.71 -27.68 9.83
N ILE A 322 -6.12 -28.21 10.90
CA ILE A 322 -6.01 -27.55 12.19
C ILE A 322 -4.56 -27.12 12.38
N ILE A 323 -4.36 -25.85 12.70
CA ILE A 323 -3.06 -25.32 13.13
C ILE A 323 -3.00 -25.42 14.65
N LYS A 324 -2.04 -26.19 15.18
CA LYS A 324 -1.88 -26.40 16.63
C LYS A 324 -1.18 -25.24 17.36
N GLY A 325 -0.76 -24.22 16.62
CA GLY A 325 0.06 -23.10 17.10
C GLY A 325 1.55 -23.30 16.80
N GLY A 326 2.38 -22.34 17.18
CA GLY A 326 3.85 -22.43 17.07
C GLY A 326 4.45 -22.07 15.70
N ILE A 327 3.62 -21.73 14.71
CA ILE A 327 4.07 -21.12 13.46
C ILE A 327 4.40 -19.65 13.75
N LYS A 328 5.62 -19.23 13.43
CA LYS A 328 6.10 -17.85 13.64
C LYS A 328 6.09 -17.08 12.33
N ASP A 329 5.95 -15.76 12.43
CA ASP A 329 6.10 -14.86 11.30
C ASP A 329 7.58 -14.52 11.03
N ARG A 330 7.83 -13.84 9.90
CA ARG A 330 9.13 -13.18 9.61
C ARG A 330 9.14 -11.71 10.01
N ALA A 331 8.18 -11.23 10.79
CA ALA A 331 8.08 -9.82 11.11
C ALA A 331 9.35 -9.37 11.86
N PRO A 332 9.87 -8.16 11.59
CA PRO A 332 11.01 -7.61 12.32
C PRO A 332 10.75 -7.48 13.83
N VAL A 333 9.46 -7.41 14.22
CA VAL A 333 8.97 -7.53 15.59
C VAL A 333 8.19 -8.84 15.66
N PRO A 334 8.83 -9.95 16.07
CA PRO A 334 8.16 -11.25 16.14
C PRO A 334 7.09 -11.27 17.23
N ASN A 335 6.08 -12.12 17.04
CA ASN A 335 5.19 -12.56 18.12
C ASN A 335 5.87 -13.47 19.17
#